data_AF-A0A4Y3WBQ4-F1
#
_entry.id   AF-A0A4Y3WBQ4-F1
#
_cell.length_a   1.000
_cell.length_b   1.000
_cell.length_c   1.000
_cell.angle_alpha   90.00
_cell.angle_beta   90.00
_cell.angle_gamma   90.00
#
_symmetry.space_group_name_H-M   'P 1'
#
loop_
_entity.id
_entity.type
_entity.pdbx_description
1 polymer ?
#
loop_
_entity_poly.entity_id
_entity_poly.type
_entity_poly.pdbx_seq_one_letter_code
_entity_poly.pdbx_strand_id
1 'polypeptide(L)' 'MDINQARLKQNIARIRRDIRKTSREMQALVDADLDCTGAARVLVHLQNDLRLYLEKQECEYVRTQKLYHSGG' A
#
# COMPACT_ATOMS: atom_id res chain seq x y z
N MET A 1 -17.45 -10.39 16.96
CA MET A 1 -16.22 -10.38 16.14
C MET A 1 -15.11 -11.01 16.95
N ASP A 2 -14.38 -11.96 16.37
CA ASP A 2 -13.27 -12.66 17.04
C ASP A 2 -12.16 -11.65 17.43
N ILE A 3 -11.72 -11.68 18.70
CA ILE A 3 -10.66 -10.82 19.25
C ILE A 3 -9.37 -10.95 18.42
N ASN A 4 -9.09 -12.15 17.91
CA ASN A 4 -7.94 -12.41 17.06
C ASN A 4 -8.07 -11.68 15.71
N GLN A 5 -9.28 -11.67 15.14
CA GLN A 5 -9.57 -10.96 13.90
C GLN A 5 -9.46 -9.43 14.07
N ALA A 6 -9.86 -8.88 15.21
CA ALA A 6 -9.71 -7.47 15.52
C ALA A 6 -8.23 -7.05 15.67
N ARG A 7 -7.43 -7.85 16.38
CA ARG A 7 -5.97 -7.63 16.52
C ARG A 7 -5.26 -7.72 15.18
N LEU A 8 -5.63 -8.68 14.33
CA LEU A 8 -5.07 -8.82 12.99
C LEU A 8 -5.34 -7.58 12.14
N LYS A 9 -6.57 -7.05 12.15
CA LYS A 9 -6.94 -5.82 11.42
C LYS A 9 -6.14 -4.61 11.90
N GLN A 10 -5.93 -4.46 13.21
CA GLN A 10 -5.09 -3.38 13.76
C GLN A 10 -3.63 -3.51 13.35
N ASN A 11 -3.08 -4.73 13.38
CA ASN A 11 -1.70 -5.00 12.94
C ASN A 11 -1.53 -4.68 11.44
N ILE A 12 -2.47 -5.10 10.59
CA ILE A 12 -2.46 -4.76 9.16
C ILE A 12 -2.51 -3.25 8.95
N ALA A 13 -3.39 -2.54 9.68
CA ALA A 13 -3.50 -1.09 9.58
C ALA A 13 -2.20 -0.38 10.02
N ARG A 14 -1.52 -0.89 11.06
CA ARG A 14 -0.20 -0.40 11.48
C ARG A 14 0.84 -0.62 10.39
N ILE A 15 0.99 -1.84 9.89
CA ILE A 15 1.97 -2.19 8.85
C ILE A 15 1.75 -1.33 7.59
N ARG A 16 0.49 -1.12 7.17
CA ARG A 16 0.17 -0.23 6.03
C ARG A 16 0.61 1.22 6.26
N ARG A 17 0.51 1.73 7.49
CA ARG A 17 1.02 3.08 7.84
C ARG A 17 2.54 3.12 7.78
N ASP A 18 3.20 2.09 8.30
CA ASP A 18 4.66 2.00 8.33
C ASP A 18 5.22 1.95 6.90
N ILE A 19 4.64 1.12 6.03
CA ILE A 19 4.97 1.07 4.59
C ILE A 19 4.85 2.45 3.95
N ARG A 20 3.75 3.17 4.20
CA ARG A 20 3.56 4.54 3.67
C ARG A 20 4.63 5.51 4.16
N LYS A 21 5.05 5.40 5.42
CA LYS A 21 6.11 6.25 5.97
C LYS A 21 7.45 5.93 5.30
N THR A 22 7.82 4.65 5.25
CA THR A 22 9.08 4.20 4.65
C THR A 22 9.16 4.54 3.16
N SER A 23 8.09 4.38 2.39
CA SER A 23 8.08 4.77 0.96
C SER A 23 8.37 6.26 0.76
N ARG A 24 7.81 7.14 1.62
CA ARG A 24 8.07 8.58 1.53
C ARG A 24 9.51 8.93 1.90
N GLU A 25 10.05 8.27 2.91
CA GLU A 25 11.44 8.48 3.35
C GLU A 25 12.43 7.99 2.29
N MET A 26 12.16 6.85 1.66
CA MET A 26 12.94 6.35 0.52
C MET A 26 12.91 7.31 -0.67
N GLN A 27 11.73 7.83 -1.03
CA GLN A 27 11.62 8.80 -2.13
C GLN A 27 12.42 10.07 -1.80
N ALA A 28 12.34 10.59 -0.58
CA ALA A 28 13.10 11.76 -0.17
C ALA A 28 14.62 11.54 -0.24
N LEU A 29 15.09 10.35 0.16
CA LEU A 29 16.50 9.97 0.03
C LEU A 29 16.94 9.87 -1.43
N VAL A 30 16.11 9.29 -2.30
CA VAL A 30 16.34 9.20 -3.75
C VAL A 30 16.37 10.58 -4.42
N ASP A 31 15.50 11.49 -4.00
CA ASP A 31 15.44 12.84 -4.54
C ASP A 31 16.65 13.69 -4.09
N ALA A 32 17.12 13.47 -2.85
CA ALA A 32 18.29 14.14 -2.28
C ALA A 32 19.63 13.57 -2.77
N ASP A 33 19.65 12.33 -3.25
CA ASP A 33 20.84 11.68 -3.77
C ASP A 33 21.19 12.24 -5.17
N LEU A 34 22.27 13.03 -5.21
CA LEU A 34 22.82 13.64 -6.43
C LEU A 34 23.35 12.60 -7.41
N ASP A 35 23.75 11.42 -6.92
CA ASP A 35 24.23 10.29 -7.72
C ASP A 35 23.10 9.34 -8.11
N CYS A 36 21.86 9.63 -7.68
CA CYS A 36 20.72 8.80 -8.02
C CYS A 36 20.43 8.88 -9.53
N THR A 37 20.74 7.79 -10.23
CA THR A 37 20.54 7.72 -11.68
C THR A 37 19.08 7.96 -12.04
N GLY A 38 18.83 8.54 -13.22
CA GLY A 38 17.46 8.74 -13.71
C GLY A 38 16.63 7.44 -13.73
N ALA A 39 17.27 6.30 -13.95
CA ALA A 39 16.64 4.98 -13.89
C ALA A 39 16.13 4.61 -12.48
N ALA A 40 16.89 4.93 -11.43
CA ALA A 40 16.46 4.69 -10.06
C ALA A 40 15.23 5.52 -9.70
N ARG A 41 15.17 6.80 -10.09
CA ARG A 41 13.96 7.64 -9.94
C ARG A 41 12.75 7.04 -10.64
N VAL A 42 12.91 6.56 -11.89
CA VAL A 42 11.83 5.90 -12.64
C VAL A 42 11.32 4.65 -11.92
N LEU A 43 12.21 3.84 -11.35
CA LEU A 43 11.82 2.63 -10.60
C LEU A 43 11.01 2.97 -9.34
N VAL A 44 11.31 4.07 -8.64
CA VAL A 44 10.51 4.49 -7.48
C VAL A 44 9.11 4.96 -7.91
N HIS A 45 9.01 5.74 -8.99
CA HIS A 45 7.70 6.11 -9.54
C HIS A 45 6.89 4.88 -9.96
N LEU A 46 7.51 3.94 -10.67
CA LEU A 46 6.86 2.69 -11.06
C LEU A 46 6.41 1.87 -9.84
N GLN A 47 7.22 1.79 -8.78
CA GLN A 47 6.83 1.12 -7.54
C GLN A 47 5.59 1.78 -6.90
N ASN A 48 5.52 3.11 -6.89
CA ASN A 48 4.37 3.84 -6.37
C ASN A 48 3.11 3.56 -7.19
N ASP A 49 3.20 3.56 -8.52
CA ASP A 49 2.08 3.26 -9.41
C ASP A 49 1.55 1.84 -9.23
N LEU A 50 2.45 0.85 -9.16
CA LEU A 50 2.09 -0.55 -8.90
C LEU A 50 1.40 -0.71 -7.54
N ARG A 51 1.87 0.02 -6.52
CA ARG A 51 1.23 0.01 -5.21
C ARG A 51 -0.18 0.60 -5.25
N LEU A 52 -0.37 1.74 -5.91
CA LEU A 52 -1.70 2.34 -6.08
C LEU A 52 -2.65 1.41 -6.86
N TYR A 53 -2.13 0.72 -7.88
CA TYR A 53 -2.90 -0.28 -8.61
C TYR A 53 -3.36 -1.44 -7.70
N LEU A 54 -2.47 -1.97 -6.85
CA LEU A 54 -2.83 -3.01 -5.89
C LEU A 54 -3.84 -2.51 -4.86
N GLU A 55 -3.66 -1.31 -4.31
CA GLU A 55 -4.62 -0.72 -3.36
C GLU A 55 -6.02 -0.58 -4.00
N LYS A 56 -6.10 -0.20 -5.28
CA LYS A 56 -7.35 -0.14 -6.05
C LYS A 56 -7.97 -1.53 -6.23
N GLN A 57 -7.19 -2.53 -6.63
CA GLN A 57 -7.65 -3.91 -6.81
C GLN A 57 -8.17 -4.51 -5.50
N GLU A 58 -7.49 -4.26 -4.37
CA GLU A 58 -7.98 -4.67 -3.05
C GLU A 58 -9.33 -4.02 -2.70
N CYS A 59 -9.51 -2.73 -3.01
CA CYS A 59 -10.78 -2.04 -2.76
C CYS A 59 -11.91 -2.62 -3.62
N GLU A 60 -11.65 -2.90 -4.89
CA GLU A 60 -12.60 -3.53 -5.82
C GLU A 60 -12.96 -4.94 -5.37
N TYR A 61 -11.99 -5.72 -4.91
CA TYR A 61 -12.20 -7.05 -4.36
C TYR A 61 -13.07 -7.04 -3.09
N VAL A 62 -12.79 -6.13 -2.16
CA VAL A 62 -13.61 -5.99 -0.94
C VAL A 62 -15.04 -5.52 -1.27
N ARG A 63 -15.19 -4.62 -2.26
CA ARG A 63 -16.48 -4.13 -2.72
C ARG A 63 -17.32 -5.24 -3.34
N THR A 64 -16.72 -6.04 -4.22
CA THR A 64 -17.40 -7.19 -4.84
C THR A 64 -17.78 -8.24 -3.81
N GLN A 65 -16.89 -8.61 -2.87
CA GLN A 65 -17.24 -9.54 -1.78
C GLN A 65 -18.43 -9.05 -0.94
N LYS A 66 -18.50 -7.76 -0.59
CA LYS A 66 -19.63 -7.21 0.17
C LYS A 66 -20.95 -7.35 -0.59
N LEU A 67 -20.96 -7.11 -1.90
CA LEU A 67 -22.16 -7.26 -2.73
C LEU A 67 -22.65 -8.72 -2.74
N TYR A 68 -21.74 -9.69 -2.84
CA TYR A 68 -22.11 -11.12 -2.80
C TYR A 68 -22.65 -11.59 -1.43
N HIS A 69 -22.26 -10.96 -0.33
CA HIS A 69 -22.71 -11.35 1.03
C HIS A 69 -23.90 -10.53 1.55
N SER A 70 -24.36 -9.51 0.83
CA SER A 70 -25.49 -8.65 1.23
C SER A 70 -26.81 -9.03 0.54
N GLY A 71 -26.82 -10.07 -0.30
CA GLY A 71 -27.96 -10.52 -1.10
C GLY A 71 -28.46 -11.93 -0.75
N GLY A 72 -28.20 -12.43 0.47
CA GLY A 72 -28.67 -13.71 0.98
C GLY A 72 -29.59 -13.54 2.18
#